data_AF-A0A820Q7E2-F1
#
_entry.id   AF-A0A820Q7E2-F1
#
_cell.length_a   1.000
_cell.length_b   1.000
_cell.length_c   1.000
_cell.angle_alpha   90.00
_cell.angle_beta   90.00
_cell.angle_gamma   90.00
#
_symmetry.space_group_name_H-M   'P 1'
#
loop_
_entity.id
_entity.type
_entity.pdbx_description
1 polymer ?
#
loop_
_entity_poly.entity_id
_entity_poly.type
_entity_poly.pdbx_seq_one_letter_code
_entity_poly.pdbx_strand_id
1 'polypeptide(L)' 'MDTYVWKKKLKNEGSTIINIRKFWEKLVLAARAIVAVENPADVCAISCQPQGQRAVLKYARYTGATAIAGRFTPGSFT' A
#
# COMPACT_ATOMS: atom_id res chain seq x y z
N MET A 1 -4.32 1.32 16.11
CA MET A 1 -5.20 0.91 14.99
C MET A 1 -6.69 1.06 15.33
N ASP A 2 -7.04 1.17 16.62
CA ASP A 2 -8.42 1.25 17.09
C ASP A 2 -9.21 2.45 16.55
N THR A 3 -8.55 3.55 16.18
CA THR A 3 -9.19 4.72 15.56
C THR A 3 -9.75 4.47 14.16
N TYR A 4 -9.28 3.44 13.46
CA TYR A 4 -9.73 3.04 12.12
C TYR A 4 -10.78 1.93 12.14
N VAL A 5 -11.08 1.39 13.33
CA VAL A 5 -12.09 0.35 13.49
C VAL A 5 -13.47 0.99 13.52
N TRP A 6 -14.36 0.54 12.64
CA TRP A 6 -15.77 0.93 12.67
C TRP A 6 -16.57 0.07 13.63
N LYS A 7 -16.44 -1.26 13.50
CA LYS A 7 -17.13 -2.23 14.33
C LYS A 7 -16.29 -3.51 14.45
N LYS A 8 -16.16 -4.04 15.66
CA LYS A 8 -15.63 -5.39 15.90
C LYS A 8 -16.84 -6.34 15.90
N LYS A 9 -16.87 -7.35 15.03
CA LYS A 9 -17.88 -8.43 15.15
C LYS A 9 -17.52 -9.24 16.39
N LEU A 10 -18.42 -9.28 17.39
CA LEU A 10 -18.27 -10.16 18.55
C LEU A 10 -18.94 -11.50 18.26
N LYS A 11 -18.19 -12.57 18.53
CA LYS A 11 -18.53 -14.00 18.52
C LYS A 11 -18.37 -14.70 17.15
N ASN A 12 -17.28 -15.47 17.06
CA ASN A 12 -16.97 -16.59 16.15
C ASN A 12 -16.19 -16.36 14.84
N GLU A 13 -16.08 -15.15 14.27
CA GLU A 13 -15.41 -14.96 12.96
C GLU A 13 -14.19 -14.03 12.94
N GLY A 14 -13.79 -13.44 14.07
CA GLY A 14 -12.53 -12.68 14.22
C GLY A 14 -12.32 -11.44 13.35
N SER A 15 -13.24 -11.12 12.43
CA SER A 15 -13.07 -10.04 11.46
C SER A 15 -13.45 -8.67 12.04
N THR A 16 -12.57 -7.70 11.80
CA THR A 16 -12.75 -6.30 12.21
C THR A 16 -13.09 -5.45 10.99
N ILE A 17 -14.16 -4.67 11.07
CA ILE A 17 -14.59 -3.79 9.99
C ILE A 17 -13.84 -2.46 10.08
N ILE A 18 -13.21 -2.05 8.98
CA ILE A 18 -12.49 -0.78 8.85
C ILE A 18 -13.47 0.34 8.47
N ASN A 19 -13.27 1.53 9.04
CA ASN A 19 -14.00 2.73 8.66
C ASN A 19 -13.54 3.23 7.27
N ILE A 20 -14.43 3.12 6.28
CA ILE A 20 -14.17 3.46 4.88
C ILE A 20 -13.88 4.97 4.71
N ARG A 21 -14.55 5.86 5.46
CA ARG A 21 -14.34 7.31 5.35
C ARG A 21 -12.91 7.67 5.76
N LYS A 22 -12.46 7.15 6.90
CA LYS A 22 -11.08 7.37 7.37
C LYS A 22 -10.05 6.70 6.45
N PHE A 23 -10.39 5.56 5.85
CA PHE A 23 -9.55 4.91 4.85
C PHE A 23 -9.37 5.78 3.61
N TRP A 24 -10.45 6.35 3.08
CA TRP A 24 -10.40 7.26 1.93
C TRP A 24 -9.55 8.50 2.19
N GLU A 25 -9.72 9.13 3.35
CA GLU A 25 -8.92 10.29 3.76
C GLU A 25 -7.41 9.99 3.76
N LYS A 26 -7.01 8.79 4.20
CA LYS A 26 -5.61 8.35 4.18
C LYS A 26 -5.12 7.99 2.78
N LEU A 27 -5.98 7.42 1.95
CA LEU A 27 -5.63 7.11 0.55
C LEU A 27 -5.32 8.39 -0.23
N VAL A 28 -6.14 9.43 -0.10
CA VAL A 28 -5.91 10.73 -0.74
C VAL A 28 -4.65 11.40 -0.21
N LEU A 29 -4.40 11.33 1.09
CA LEU A 29 -3.18 11.88 1.70
C LEU A 29 -1.91 11.19 1.16
N ALA A 30 -1.92 9.86 1.05
CA ALA A 30 -0.80 9.09 0.51
C ALA A 30 -0.54 9.43 -0.98
N ALA A 31 -1.59 9.56 -1.78
CA ALA A 31 -1.46 9.96 -3.18
C ALA A 31 -0.80 11.34 -3.33
N ARG A 32 -1.15 12.31 -2.47
CA ARG A 32 -0.52 13.64 -2.47
C ARG A 32 0.97 13.59 -2.14
N ALA A 33 1.36 12.76 -1.17
CA ALA A 33 2.77 12.61 -0.79
C ALA A 33 3.60 11.98 -1.92
N ILE A 34 3.03 11.02 -2.65
CA ILE A 34 3.69 10.37 -3.78
C ILE A 34 3.86 11.32 -4.97
N VAL A 35 2.81 12.08 -5.31
CA VAL A 35 2.85 13.04 -6.44
C VAL A 35 3.80 14.21 -6.17
N ALA A 36 4.11 14.52 -4.90
CA ALA A 36 5.06 15.56 -4.55
C ALA A 36 6.52 15.20 -4.88
N VAL A 37 6.82 13.95 -5.21
CA VAL A 37 8.16 13.53 -5.65
C VAL A 37 8.37 13.91 -7.11
N GLU A 38 9.41 14.70 -7.39
CA GLU A 38 9.68 15.24 -8.74
C GLU A 38 9.95 14.13 -9.76
N ASN A 39 10.82 13.18 -9.43
CA ASN A 39 11.13 12.04 -10.27
C ASN A 39 10.28 10.82 -9.84
N PRO A 40 9.33 10.36 -10.67
CA PRO A 40 8.47 9.23 -10.30
C PRO A 40 9.25 7.93 -10.08
N ALA A 41 10.43 7.77 -10.70
CA ALA A 41 11.24 6.56 -10.54
C ALA A 41 11.84 6.41 -9.12
N ASP A 42 11.93 7.51 -8.36
CA ASP A 42 12.42 7.49 -6.97
C ASP A 42 11.39 6.88 -6.01
N VAL A 43 10.14 6.71 -6.46
CA VAL A 43 9.11 5.99 -5.72
C VAL A 43 9.26 4.50 -5.97
N CYS A 44 9.54 3.74 -4.91
CA CYS A 44 9.64 2.28 -4.97
C CYS A 44 8.38 1.60 -4.43
N ALA A 45 7.77 0.71 -5.22
CA ALA A 45 6.65 -0.14 -4.83
C ALA A 45 7.11 -1.60 -4.66
N ILE A 46 6.77 -2.23 -3.53
CA ILE A 46 7.33 -3.53 -3.14
C ILE A 46 6.21 -4.48 -2.72
N SER A 47 6.27 -5.74 -3.18
CA SER A 47 5.43 -6.82 -2.64
C SER A 47 6.13 -8.16 -2.74
N CYS A 48 6.25 -8.85 -1.61
CA CYS A 48 6.73 -10.24 -1.55
C CYS A 48 5.59 -11.25 -1.80
N GLN A 49 4.36 -10.92 -1.40
CA GLN A 49 3.23 -11.84 -1.50
C GLN A 49 2.78 -12.02 -2.96
N PRO A 50 2.43 -13.26 -3.38
CA PRO A 50 1.98 -13.54 -4.75
C PRO A 50 0.78 -12.69 -5.19
N GLN A 51 -0.15 -12.41 -4.27
CA GLN A 51 -1.35 -11.61 -4.53
C GLN A 51 -1.01 -10.15 -4.90
N GLY A 52 0.09 -9.61 -4.36
CA GLY A 52 0.50 -8.22 -4.58
C GLY A 52 1.53 -8.03 -5.71
N GLN A 53 2.17 -9.09 -6.20
CA GLN A 53 3.21 -8.98 -7.25
C GLN A 53 2.68 -8.31 -8.52
N ARG A 54 1.52 -8.75 -9.02
CA ARG A 54 0.89 -8.15 -10.21
C ARG A 54 0.45 -6.71 -9.96
N ALA A 55 -0.05 -6.40 -8.76
CA ALA A 55 -0.49 -5.06 -8.41
C ALA A 55 0.67 -4.06 -8.45
N VAL A 56 1.83 -4.43 -7.89
CA VAL A 56 3.04 -3.61 -7.90
C VAL A 56 3.59 -3.38 -9.31
N LEU A 57 3.65 -4.43 -10.14
CA LEU A 57 4.08 -4.30 -11.54
C LEU A 57 3.17 -3.37 -12.36
N LYS A 58 1.85 -3.46 -12.13
CA LYS A 58 0.88 -2.59 -12.82
C LYS A 58 0.93 -1.15 -12.30
N TYR A 59 1.09 -0.98 -10.99
CA TYR A 59 1.26 0.34 -10.38
C TYR A 59 2.47 1.06 -10.98
N ALA A 60 3.65 0.43 -10.95
CA ALA A 60 4.88 0.98 -11.53
C ALA A 60 4.72 1.35 -13.01
N ARG A 61 4.06 0.51 -13.80
CA ARG A 61 3.80 0.80 -15.22
C ARG A 61 2.96 2.06 -15.44
N TYR A 62 1.99 2.35 -14.58
CA TYR A 62 1.09 3.50 -14.74
C TYR A 62 1.62 4.77 -14.10
N THR A 63 2.41 4.67 -13.02
CA THR A 63 2.94 5.84 -12.32
C THR A 63 4.36 6.21 -12.72
N GLY A 64 5.09 5.32 -13.40
CA GLY A 64 6.53 5.48 -13.67
C GLY A 64 7.41 5.13 -12.46
N ALA A 65 6.83 4.56 -11.40
CA ALA A 65 7.55 4.11 -10.21
C ALA A 65 8.43 2.89 -10.47
N THR A 66 9.39 2.64 -9.58
CA THR A 66 10.20 1.41 -9.60
C THR A 66 9.48 0.29 -8.84
N ALA A 67 9.41 -0.91 -9.43
CA ALA A 67 8.74 -2.06 -8.82
C ALA A 67 9.73 -3.13 -8.37
N ILE A 68 9.53 -3.65 -7.16
CA ILE A 68 10.19 -4.86 -6.65
C ILE A 68 9.10 -5.90 -6.38
N ALA A 69 8.93 -6.83 -7.33
CA ALA A 69 8.00 -7.94 -7.20
C ALA A 69 8.74 -9.21 -6.77
N GLY A 70 8.31 -9.84 -5.68
CA GLY A 70 8.91 -11.06 -5.14
C GLY A 70 9.89 -10.78 -4.00
N ARG A 71 10.97 -11.57 -3.92
CA ARG A 71 11.93 -11.49 -2.82
C ARG A 71 12.60 -10.11 -2.78
N PHE A 72 12.44 -9.39 -1.67
CA PHE A 72 13.22 -8.20 -1.39
C PHE A 72 14.64 -8.62 -0.98
N THR A 73 15.65 -8.17 -1.73
CA THR A 73 17.05 -8.53 -1.47
C THR A 73 17.60 -7.66 -0.33
N PRO A 74 18.18 -8.24 0.73
CA PRO A 74 18.85 -7.46 1.77
C PRO A 74 19.97 -6.61 1.16
N GLY A 75 20.07 -5.34 1.56
CA GLY A 75 21.02 -4.39 1.01
C GLY A 75 20.49 -3.51 -0.13
N SER A 76 19.22 -3.64 -0.54
CA SER A 76 18.68 -2.80 -1.63
C SER A 76 18.50 -1.31 -1.29
N PHE A 77 18.53 -0.91 0.00
CA PHE A 77 18.35 0.48 0.43
C PHE A 77 19.48 1.01 1.33
N THR A 78 20.54 0.23 1.55
CA THR A 78 21.69 0.59 2.39
C THR A 78 22.93 0.59 1.53
#